data_AF-A0AAV4HYM0-F1
#
_entry.id   AF-A0AAV4HYM0-F1
#
_cell.length_a   1.000
_cell.length_b   1.000
_cell.length_c   1.000
_cell.angle_alpha   90.00
_cell.angle_beta   90.00
_cell.angle_gamma   90.00
#
_symmetry.space_group_name_H-M   'P 1'
#
loop_
_entity.id
_entity.type
_entity.pdbx_description
1 polymer ?
#
loop_
_entity_poly.entity_id
_entity_poly.type
_entity_poly.pdbx_seq_one_letter_code
_entity_poly.pdbx_strand_id
1 'polypeptide(L)'
;MFLHFRSDSRLTSTGFQARCNSSNGGGSSSSSSSSSSSSRRNIRCGNSSRLVVIVVVVVVVVVVVVVVVVVVVEEVVVVVVVVAVVRVVVVVVVVIVVVVVDVTFVVVIVVG
;
A
#
# COMPACT_ATOMS: atom_id res chain seq x y z
N MET A 1 52.56 9.61 43.61
CA MET A 1 52.19 8.94 42.35
C MET A 1 50.68 8.71 42.39
N PHE A 2 49.91 9.63 41.82
CA PHE A 2 48.44 9.64 41.85
C PHE A 2 47.91 9.00 40.56
N LEU A 3 47.13 7.92 40.67
CA LEU A 3 46.43 7.33 39.54
C LEU A 3 45.04 7.97 39.43
N HIS A 4 44.80 8.62 38.30
CA HIS A 4 43.55 9.29 37.95
C HIS A 4 42.70 8.31 37.11
N PHE A 5 41.79 7.59 37.76
CA PHE A 5 40.80 6.74 37.08
C PHE A 5 39.66 7.62 36.58
N ARG A 6 39.56 7.78 35.27
CA ARG A 6 38.50 8.54 34.58
C ARG A 6 37.43 7.56 34.12
N SER A 7 36.29 7.57 34.79
CA SER A 7 35.11 6.75 34.45
C SER A 7 34.30 7.45 33.36
N ASP A 8 34.39 7.00 32.12
CA ASP A 8 33.52 7.43 31.02
C ASP A 8 32.27 6.54 30.96
N SER A 9 31.21 6.95 31.65
CA SER A 9 29.87 6.37 31.55
C SER A 9 29.05 7.11 30.48
N ARG A 10 29.28 6.84 29.20
CA ARG A 10 28.42 7.36 28.13
C ARG A 10 27.16 6.50 27.99
N LEU A 11 26.14 6.84 28.78
CA LEU A 11 24.76 6.45 28.56
C LEU A 11 24.22 7.16 27.32
N THR A 12 24.24 6.50 26.17
CA THR A 12 23.40 6.86 25.02
C THR A 12 21.96 6.39 25.29
N SER A 13 21.26 7.14 26.14
CA SER A 13 19.80 7.08 26.24
C SER A 13 19.23 8.02 25.20
N THR A 14 18.80 7.48 24.07
CA THR A 14 17.99 8.20 23.08
C THR A 14 16.62 8.47 23.70
N GLY A 15 16.52 9.61 24.38
CA GLY A 15 15.30 10.12 24.96
C GLY A 15 14.29 10.54 23.90
N PHE A 16 13.40 9.63 23.52
CA PHE A 16 12.09 9.97 22.98
C PHE A 16 11.17 10.39 24.14
N GLN A 17 11.42 11.55 24.76
CA GLN A 17 10.47 12.15 25.70
C GLN A 17 9.45 12.99 24.93
N ALA A 18 8.33 12.38 24.59
CA ALA A 18 7.10 13.08 24.26
C ALA A 18 6.58 13.80 25.52
N ARG A 19 6.97 15.08 25.69
CA ARG A 19 6.37 15.99 26.66
C ARG A 19 4.97 16.42 26.17
N CYS A 20 3.93 15.83 26.74
CA CYS A 20 2.58 16.39 26.73
C CYS A 20 2.07 16.42 28.19
N ASN A 21 2.60 17.36 28.99
CA ASN A 21 2.13 17.63 30.34
C ASN A 21 1.31 18.93 30.31
N SER A 22 0.00 18.83 30.51
CA SER A 22 -0.84 19.99 30.88
C SER A 22 -1.74 19.58 32.04
N SER A 23 -1.21 19.83 33.22
CA SER A 23 -1.85 19.84 34.53
C SER A 23 -2.98 20.87 34.58
N ASN A 24 -4.17 20.42 34.99
CA ASN A 24 -5.32 21.27 35.28
C ASN A 24 -5.31 21.60 36.79
N GLY A 25 -4.71 22.73 37.16
CA GLY A 25 -4.67 23.22 38.54
C GLY A 25 -5.32 24.61 38.61
N GLY A 26 -6.60 24.66 39.00
CA GLY A 26 -7.27 25.90 39.35
C GLY A 26 -6.86 26.32 40.76
N GLY A 27 -6.16 27.45 40.88
CA GLY A 27 -5.75 28.04 42.14
C GLY A 27 -5.68 29.56 42.01
N SER A 28 -6.51 30.23 42.79
CA SER A 28 -6.71 31.68 42.84
C SER A 28 -5.47 32.46 43.31
N SER A 29 -5.47 33.76 42.99
CA SER A 29 -4.96 34.92 43.75
C SER A 29 -3.78 35.75 43.19
N SER A 30 -4.04 37.06 43.21
CA SER A 30 -3.13 38.22 43.44
C SER A 30 -2.08 38.65 42.40
N SER A 31 -2.35 39.86 41.87
CA SER A 31 -1.49 41.06 41.83
C SER A 31 -0.13 41.06 41.13
N SER A 32 0.07 42.14 40.37
CA SER A 32 1.31 42.94 40.16
C SER A 32 1.96 42.86 38.77
N SER A 33 1.83 43.99 38.05
CA SER A 33 2.87 44.72 37.31
C SER A 33 4.05 43.94 36.71
N SER A 34 4.24 44.03 35.40
CA SER A 34 5.40 44.67 34.74
C SER A 34 5.59 44.16 33.31
N SER A 35 5.61 45.11 32.38
CA SER A 35 6.34 45.20 31.12
C SER A 35 7.20 43.98 30.71
N SER A 36 7.01 43.48 29.47
CA SER A 36 8.06 43.41 28.43
C SER A 36 7.69 42.46 27.29
N SER A 37 7.68 43.00 26.08
CA SER A 37 8.11 42.34 24.84
C SER A 37 7.40 41.04 24.44
N SER A 38 6.28 41.22 23.76
CA SER A 38 5.47 40.24 23.05
C SER A 38 6.24 39.49 21.95
N SER A 39 7.00 38.47 22.34
CA SER A 39 7.50 37.44 21.42
C SER A 39 6.41 36.37 21.26
N ARG A 40 5.51 36.57 20.28
CA ARG A 40 4.45 35.60 19.92
C ARG A 40 5.07 34.29 19.41
N ARG A 41 5.41 33.38 20.32
CA ARG A 41 5.68 31.98 19.98
C ARG A 41 4.35 31.29 19.71
N ASN A 42 3.91 31.39 18.45
CA ASN A 42 2.82 30.57 17.92
C ASN A 42 3.27 29.11 17.90
N ILE A 43 2.91 28.38 18.95
CA ILE A 43 3.08 26.93 19.02
C ILE A 43 2.02 26.31 18.10
N ARG A 44 2.42 25.99 16.86
CA ARG A 44 1.58 25.26 15.89
C ARG A 44 1.52 23.77 16.24
N CYS A 45 0.83 23.40 17.33
CA CYS A 45 0.56 22.00 17.67
C CYS A 45 -0.74 21.47 17.05
N GLY A 46 -0.96 21.69 15.74
CA GLY A 46 -2.22 21.32 15.06
C GLY A 46 -2.09 20.54 13.75
N ASN A 47 -0.86 20.25 13.27
CA ASN A 47 -0.67 19.70 11.93
C ASN A 47 -0.36 18.20 11.87
N SER A 48 0.06 17.56 12.96
CA SER A 48 0.45 16.15 12.92
C SER A 48 -0.72 15.21 12.65
N SER A 49 -1.90 15.49 13.21
CA SER A 49 -3.11 14.68 12.96
C SER A 49 -3.58 14.77 11.50
N ARG A 50 -3.51 15.96 10.90
CA ARG A 50 -3.86 16.16 9.48
C ARG A 50 -2.92 15.39 8.56
N LEU A 51 -1.61 15.39 8.84
CA LEU A 51 -0.64 14.62 8.07
C LEU A 51 -0.89 13.12 8.18
N VAL A 52 -1.19 12.60 9.37
CA VAL A 52 -1.54 11.18 9.56
C VAL A 52 -2.78 10.80 8.76
N VAL A 53 -3.83 11.62 8.79
CA VAL A 53 -5.05 11.37 8.00
C VAL A 53 -4.75 11.35 6.50
N ILE A 54 -3.96 12.29 6.01
CA ILE A 54 -3.56 12.33 4.59
C ILE A 54 -2.80 11.06 4.20
N VAL A 55 -1.83 10.63 5.02
CA VAL A 55 -1.07 9.41 4.76
C VAL A 55 -1.98 8.20 4.72
N VAL A 56 -2.91 8.06 5.66
CA VAL A 56 -3.87 6.94 5.68
C VAL A 56 -4.74 6.95 4.41
N VAL A 57 -5.26 8.11 4.00
CA VAL A 57 -6.06 8.23 2.77
C VAL A 57 -5.23 7.82 1.55
N VAL A 58 -3.98 8.28 1.44
CA VAL A 58 -3.09 7.90 0.34
C VAL A 58 -2.85 6.38 0.33
N VAL A 59 -2.57 5.78 1.48
CA VAL A 59 -2.38 4.32 1.59
C VAL A 59 -3.65 3.58 1.14
N VAL A 60 -4.82 4.01 1.59
CA VAL A 60 -6.10 3.40 1.18
C VAL A 60 -6.29 3.53 -0.33
N VAL A 61 -6.04 4.70 -0.91
CA VAL A 61 -6.14 4.91 -2.37
C VAL A 61 -5.17 3.99 -3.11
N VAL A 62 -3.91 3.88 -2.67
CA VAL A 62 -2.92 2.99 -3.27
C VAL A 62 -3.40 1.53 -3.20
N VAL A 63 -3.90 1.09 -2.04
CA VAL A 63 -4.43 -0.27 -1.88
C VAL A 63 -5.59 -0.51 -2.84
N VAL A 64 -6.55 0.42 -2.94
CA VAL A 64 -7.67 0.31 -3.88
C VAL A 64 -7.17 0.21 -5.32
N VAL A 65 -6.22 1.05 -5.73
CA VAL A 65 -5.63 1.00 -7.06
C VAL A 65 -4.97 -0.35 -7.33
N VAL A 66 -4.20 -0.88 -6.36
CA VAL A 66 -3.56 -2.20 -6.49
C VAL A 66 -4.62 -3.29 -6.67
N VAL A 67 -5.69 -3.28 -5.87
CA VAL A 67 -6.79 -4.25 -5.99
C VAL A 67 -7.43 -4.16 -7.38
N VAL A 68 -7.73 -2.95 -7.87
CA VAL A 68 -8.29 -2.76 -9.21
C VAL A 68 -7.35 -3.32 -10.29
N VAL A 69 -6.05 -3.04 -10.19
CA VAL A 69 -5.05 -3.58 -11.13
C VAL A 69 -5.04 -5.09 -11.12
N VAL A 70 -5.06 -5.72 -9.93
CA VAL A 70 -5.10 -7.19 -9.81
C VAL A 70 -6.35 -7.76 -10.47
N VAL A 71 -7.53 -7.19 -10.21
CA VAL A 71 -8.79 -7.63 -10.84
C VAL A 71 -8.72 -7.53 -12.36
N VAL A 72 -8.22 -6.40 -12.89
CA VAL A 72 -8.06 -6.22 -14.34
C VAL A 72 -7.10 -7.26 -14.93
N VAL A 73 -5.98 -7.55 -14.24
CA VAL A 73 -5.03 -8.58 -14.70
C VAL A 73 -5.69 -9.95 -14.73
N GLU A 74 -6.44 -10.32 -13.69
CA GLU A 74 -7.16 -11.60 -13.64
C GLU A 74 -8.17 -11.72 -14.80
N GLU A 75 -8.97 -10.69 -15.06
CA GLU A 75 -9.91 -10.68 -16.18
C GLU A 75 -9.19 -10.84 -17.53
N VAL A 76 -8.08 -10.15 -17.74
CA VAL A 76 -7.28 -10.28 -18.97
C VAL A 76 -6.76 -11.71 -19.13
N VAL A 77 -6.26 -12.33 -18.05
CA VAL A 77 -5.80 -13.73 -18.08
C VAL A 77 -6.95 -14.67 -18.47
N VAL A 78 -8.14 -14.49 -17.87
CA VAL A 78 -9.33 -15.30 -18.20
C VAL A 78 -9.68 -15.16 -19.69
N VAL A 79 -9.69 -13.94 -20.23
CA VAL A 79 -9.98 -13.69 -21.65
C VAL A 79 -8.96 -14.41 -22.55
N VAL A 80 -7.67 -14.31 -22.23
CA VAL A 80 -6.61 -14.99 -23.00
C VAL A 80 -6.80 -16.50 -22.99
N VAL A 81 -7.10 -17.09 -21.84
CA VAL A 81 -7.36 -18.53 -21.71
C VAL A 81 -8.57 -18.93 -22.55
N VAL A 82 -9.67 -18.19 -22.48
CA VAL A 82 -10.88 -18.46 -23.28
C VAL A 82 -10.56 -18.42 -24.77
N VAL A 83 -9.84 -17.40 -25.23
CA VAL A 83 -9.43 -17.28 -26.64
C VAL A 83 -8.56 -18.48 -27.05
N ALA A 84 -7.60 -18.88 -26.22
CA ALA A 84 -6.75 -20.04 -26.50
C ALA A 84 -7.57 -21.33 -26.61
N VAL A 85 -8.51 -21.57 -25.69
CA VAL A 85 -9.41 -22.74 -25.72
C VAL A 85 -10.26 -22.74 -27.00
N VAL A 86 -10.86 -21.59 -27.35
CA VAL A 86 -11.66 -21.47 -28.59
C VAL A 86 -10.81 -21.79 -29.82
N ARG A 87 -9.57 -21.27 -29.88
CA ARG A 87 -8.65 -21.58 -30.98
C ARG A 87 -8.35 -23.07 -31.08
N VAL A 88 -8.08 -23.74 -29.95
CA VAL A 88 -7.84 -25.19 -29.92
C VAL A 88 -9.07 -25.96 -30.41
N VAL A 89 -10.27 -25.61 -29.92
CA VAL A 89 -11.52 -26.26 -30.34
C VAL A 89 -11.73 -26.12 -31.85
N VAL A 90 -11.51 -24.92 -32.42
CA VAL A 90 -11.61 -24.70 -33.87
C VAL A 90 -10.66 -25.61 -34.64
N VAL A 91 -9.39 -25.71 -34.20
CA VAL A 91 -8.41 -26.60 -34.83
C VAL A 91 -8.88 -28.06 -34.77
N VAL A 92 -9.35 -28.53 -33.61
CA VAL A 92 -9.84 -29.90 -33.45
C VAL A 92 -11.02 -30.17 -34.38
N VAL A 93 -11.99 -29.25 -34.47
CA VAL A 93 -13.15 -29.39 -35.37
C VAL A 93 -12.70 -29.48 -36.82
N VAL A 94 -11.77 -28.62 -37.25
CA VAL A 94 -11.23 -28.64 -38.62
C VAL A 94 -10.56 -29.98 -38.92
N VAL A 95 -9.74 -30.49 -38.01
CA VAL A 95 -9.10 -31.80 -38.16
C VAL A 95 -10.13 -32.92 -38.31
N ILE A 96 -11.17 -32.93 -37.47
CA ILE A 96 -12.24 -33.92 -37.56
C ILE A 96 -12.93 -33.85 -38.92
N VAL A 97 -13.27 -32.63 -39.39
CA VAL A 97 -13.92 -32.44 -40.69
C VAL A 97 -13.05 -32.97 -41.82
N VAL A 98 -11.76 -32.65 -41.83
CA VAL A 98 -10.81 -33.13 -42.84
C VAL A 98 -10.77 -34.66 -42.85
N VAL A 99 -10.60 -35.28 -41.68
CA VAL A 99 -10.57 -36.75 -41.55
C VAL A 99 -11.86 -37.38 -42.06
N VAL A 100 -13.03 -36.81 -41.72
CA VAL A 100 -14.32 -37.32 -42.20
C VAL A 100 -14.41 -37.24 -43.71
N VAL A 101 -14.01 -36.10 -44.30
CA VAL A 101 -14.01 -35.91 -45.76
C VAL A 101 -13.10 -36.94 -46.42
N ASP A 102 -11.87 -37.11 -45.94
CA ASP A 102 -10.91 -38.08 -46.48
C ASP A 102 -11.46 -39.51 -46.42
N VAL A 103 -12.02 -39.92 -45.28
CA VAL A 103 -12.61 -41.25 -45.11
C VAL A 103 -13.80 -41.44 -46.05
N THR A 104 -14.70 -40.47 -46.16
CA THR A 104 -15.86 -40.57 -47.07
C THR A 104 -15.42 -40.68 -48.53
N PHE A 105 -14.41 -39.91 -48.94
CA PHE A 105 -13.85 -39.98 -50.29
C PHE A 105 -13.27 -41.38 -50.59
N VAL A 106 -12.50 -41.95 -49.66
CA VAL A 106 -11.96 -43.31 -49.80
C VAL A 106 -13.08 -44.34 -49.92
N VAL A 107 -14.11 -44.28 -49.07
CA VAL A 107 -15.24 -45.21 -49.11
C VAL A 107 -15.97 -45.14 -50.45
N VAL A 108 -16.21 -43.94 -50.97
CA VAL A 108 -16.86 -43.74 -52.28
C VAL A 108 -16.04 -44.39 -53.40
N ILE A 109 -14.72 -44.24 -53.41
CA ILE A 109 -13.85 -44.83 -54.44
C ILE A 109 -13.80 -46.36 -54.37
N VAL A 110 -13.87 -46.94 -53.16
CA VAL A 110 -13.75 -48.38 -52.98
C VAL A 110 -15.06 -49.12 -53.24
N VAL A 111 -16.20 -48.50 -52.94
CA VAL A 111 -17.53 -49.13 -53.01
C VAL A 111 -18.27 -48.80 -54.31
N GLY A 112 -18.04 -47.62 -54.90
CA GLY A 112 -18.66 -47.18 -56.15
C GLY A 112 -17.92 -47.70 -57.37
#